data_AF-A0A5R8KB00-F1
#
_entry.id   AF-A0A5R8KB00-F1
#
_cell.length_a   1.000
_cell.length_b   1.000
_cell.length_c   1.000
_cell.angle_alpha   90.00
_cell.angle_beta   90.00
_cell.angle_gamma   90.00
#
_symmetry.space_group_name_H-M   'P 1'
#
loop_
_entity.id
_entity.type
_entity.pdbx_description
1 polymer ?
#
loop_
_entity_poly.entity_id
_entity_poly.type
_entity_poly.pdbx_seq_one_letter_code
_entity_poly.pdbx_strand_id
1 'polypeptide(L)'
;MATAKLKSPPDRSEEAVFWRLLAKHACERSSKVAIDKTLRLMGRLVKADRVWIARYSDDLTRFWNVHEWANRGVEPHVMDLQGASSQMMSWGHQRLVNREVIEIPDVDKMPRSAKGLRAELKRQKVGATLVFPLVYRGRLIGFHGYDHPRPVKGWSAHRVEFKKKVAMHLAGLLARERVPSVSGIDASADIGAGGQPANLSRVINVKSAKTRVSITEDEIVMLRSFGDYTWIHLINGKRFMELRSLRSWIALLGRDDFVRVHQRFVVRADRILGVEKATGAGWNLALKGWADRIPVGRTYRHLIRSKMGF
;
A
#
# COMPACT_ATOMS: atom_id res chain seq x y z
N MET A 1 25.65 -26.20 0.37
CA MET A 1 24.20 -26.05 0.08
C MET A 1 23.40 -26.42 1.32
N ALA A 2 22.54 -25.54 1.83
CA ALA A 2 21.64 -25.85 2.94
C ALA A 2 20.18 -25.85 2.47
N THR A 3 19.60 -27.05 2.34
CA THR A 3 18.18 -27.22 2.01
C THR A 3 17.32 -26.70 3.15
N ALA A 4 16.43 -25.74 2.85
CA ALA A 4 15.41 -25.30 3.80
C ALA A 4 14.35 -26.40 3.95
N LYS A 5 14.64 -27.41 4.79
CA LYS A 5 13.60 -28.32 5.29
C LYS A 5 12.54 -27.45 5.98
N LEU A 6 11.27 -27.55 5.56
CA LEU A 6 10.15 -27.10 6.38
C LEU A 6 10.17 -27.93 7.67
N LYS A 7 10.86 -27.42 8.69
CA LYS A 7 10.94 -28.08 10.00
C LYS A 7 9.52 -28.24 10.57
N SER A 8 9.38 -29.20 11.48
CA SER A 8 8.12 -29.81 11.97
C SER A 8 7.02 -28.78 12.26
N PRO A 9 5.73 -29.13 12.07
CA PRO A 9 4.65 -28.29 12.56
C PRO A 9 4.75 -28.16 14.10
N PRO A 10 4.09 -27.15 14.69
CA PRO A 10 3.78 -27.19 16.12
C PRO A 10 3.09 -28.52 16.47
N ASP A 11 3.40 -29.08 17.64
CA ASP A 11 2.59 -30.17 18.19
C ASP A 11 1.22 -29.65 18.69
N ARG A 12 0.35 -30.56 19.12
CA ARG A 12 -1.00 -30.20 19.61
C ARG A 12 -0.97 -29.24 20.81
N SER A 13 0.08 -29.24 21.62
CA SER A 13 0.25 -28.33 22.75
C SER A 13 0.71 -26.93 22.30
N GLU A 14 1.64 -26.86 21.34
CA GLU A 14 2.04 -25.59 20.70
C GLU A 14 0.85 -24.94 19.97
N GLU A 15 0.02 -25.73 19.27
CA GLU A 15 -1.21 -25.21 18.66
C GLU A 15 -2.21 -24.69 19.70
N ALA A 16 -2.42 -25.39 20.82
CA ALA A 16 -3.31 -24.94 21.89
C ALA A 16 -2.85 -23.60 22.52
N VAL A 17 -1.54 -23.44 22.72
CA VAL A 17 -0.94 -22.16 23.17
C VAL A 17 -1.11 -21.08 22.10
N PHE A 18 -0.91 -21.40 20.81
CA PHE A 18 -1.14 -20.46 19.72
C PHE A 18 -2.59 -19.94 19.69
N TRP A 19 -3.59 -20.82 19.78
CA TRP A 19 -5.01 -20.42 19.76
C TRP A 19 -5.38 -19.53 20.97
N ARG A 20 -4.81 -19.79 22.15
CA ARG A 20 -4.96 -18.92 23.34
C ARG A 20 -4.36 -17.53 23.11
N LEU A 21 -3.17 -17.45 22.52
CA LEU A 21 -2.53 -16.17 22.18
C LEU A 21 -3.31 -15.41 21.09
N LEU A 22 -3.82 -16.12 20.08
CA LEU A 22 -4.66 -15.53 19.03
C LEU A 22 -5.96 -14.95 19.59
N ALA A 23 -6.64 -15.69 20.47
CA ALA A 23 -7.82 -15.19 21.18
C ALA A 23 -7.51 -13.94 22.02
N LYS A 24 -6.36 -13.89 22.70
CA LYS A 24 -5.90 -12.68 23.42
C LYS A 24 -5.67 -11.50 22.48
N HIS A 25 -5.10 -11.71 21.30
CA HIS A 25 -4.96 -10.65 20.28
C HIS A 25 -6.31 -10.16 19.75
N ALA A 26 -7.34 -11.03 19.68
CA ALA A 26 -8.67 -10.67 19.22
C ALA A 26 -9.38 -9.64 20.14
N CYS A 27 -8.99 -9.62 21.42
CA CYS A 27 -9.48 -8.71 22.45
C CYS A 27 -8.79 -7.33 22.43
N GLU A 28 -7.80 -7.10 21.57
CA GLU A 28 -7.16 -5.78 21.44
C GLU A 28 -8.17 -4.76 20.91
N ARG A 29 -8.24 -3.58 21.55
CA ARG A 29 -9.14 -2.49 21.11
C ARG A 29 -8.86 -2.00 19.68
N SER A 30 -7.63 -2.17 19.20
CA SER A 30 -7.22 -1.81 17.84
C SER A 30 -7.02 -3.07 16.99
N SER A 31 -7.87 -3.24 15.97
CA SER A 31 -7.73 -4.32 14.98
C SER A 31 -6.36 -4.33 14.33
N LYS A 32 -5.76 -3.16 14.10
CA LYS A 32 -4.40 -3.04 13.57
C LYS A 32 -3.38 -3.71 14.45
N VAL A 33 -3.47 -3.47 15.77
CA VAL A 33 -2.55 -4.08 16.74
C VAL A 33 -2.79 -5.59 16.84
N ALA A 34 -4.04 -6.04 16.80
CA ALA A 34 -4.39 -7.46 16.75
C ALA A 34 -3.78 -8.18 15.53
N ILE A 35 -3.91 -7.57 14.35
CA ILE A 35 -3.33 -8.08 13.09
C ILE A 35 -1.81 -8.09 13.17
N ASP A 36 -1.17 -6.95 13.49
CA ASP A 36 0.29 -6.84 13.56
C ASP A 36 0.90 -7.84 14.57
N LYS A 37 0.22 -8.12 15.69
CA LYS A 37 0.60 -9.17 16.67
C LYS A 37 0.41 -10.58 16.11
N THR A 38 -0.69 -10.83 15.41
CA THR A 38 -0.99 -12.13 14.77
C THR A 38 0.00 -12.47 13.66
N LEU A 39 0.37 -11.52 12.81
CA LEU A 39 1.38 -11.73 11.76
C LEU A 39 2.75 -12.09 12.34
N ARG A 40 3.18 -11.40 13.42
CA ARG A 40 4.42 -11.73 14.15
C ARG A 40 4.38 -13.13 14.75
N LEU A 41 3.26 -13.52 15.36
CA LEU A 41 3.08 -14.83 15.98
C LEU A 41 3.15 -15.93 14.93
N MET A 42 2.41 -15.77 13.83
CA MET A 42 2.46 -16.71 12.69
C MET A 42 3.85 -16.79 12.07
N GLY A 43 4.49 -15.65 11.81
CA GLY A 43 5.83 -15.58 11.24
C GLY A 43 6.86 -16.40 12.01
N ARG A 44 6.82 -16.31 13.35
CA ARG A 44 7.65 -17.12 14.25
C ARG A 44 7.26 -18.60 14.25
N LEU A 45 5.97 -18.90 14.35
CA LEU A 45 5.45 -20.28 14.44
C LEU A 45 5.72 -21.09 13.17
N VAL A 46 5.33 -20.56 12.00
CA VAL A 46 5.52 -21.25 10.72
C VAL A 46 6.90 -21.01 10.10
N LYS A 47 7.74 -20.19 10.74
CA LYS A 47 9.10 -19.81 10.31
C LYS A 47 9.11 -19.30 8.87
N ALA A 48 8.15 -18.43 8.56
CA ALA A 48 8.05 -17.74 7.28
C ALA A 48 9.09 -16.61 7.18
N ASP A 49 9.47 -16.26 5.96
CA ASP A 49 10.37 -15.13 5.71
C ASP A 49 9.58 -13.81 5.66
N ARG A 50 8.37 -13.84 5.08
CA ARG A 50 7.35 -12.80 5.20
C ARG A 50 5.96 -13.38 5.45
N VAL A 51 5.14 -12.61 6.15
CA VAL A 51 3.69 -12.85 6.31
C VAL A 51 2.97 -11.51 6.14
N TRP A 52 1.98 -11.42 5.25
CA TRP A 52 1.38 -10.14 4.86
C TRP A 52 -0.12 -10.25 4.58
N ILE A 53 -0.80 -9.10 4.61
CA ILE A 53 -2.23 -8.95 4.28
C ILE A 53 -2.39 -7.82 3.28
N ALA A 54 -3.08 -8.11 2.19
CA ALA A 54 -3.61 -7.10 1.29
C ALA A 54 -5.14 -6.97 1.45
N ARG A 55 -5.64 -5.74 1.37
CA ARG A 55 -7.08 -5.43 1.36
C ARG A 55 -7.50 -5.02 -0.05
N TYR A 56 -8.65 -5.51 -0.51
CA TYR A 56 -9.28 -5.02 -1.74
C TYR A 56 -10.04 -3.72 -1.50
N SER A 57 -10.32 -2.99 -2.58
CA SER A 57 -11.42 -2.04 -2.69
C SER A 57 -12.77 -2.77 -2.74
N ASP A 58 -13.87 -2.06 -2.48
CA ASP A 58 -15.20 -2.69 -2.42
C ASP A 58 -15.69 -3.29 -3.75
N ASP A 59 -15.16 -2.77 -4.87
CA ASP A 59 -15.35 -3.24 -6.25
C ASP A 59 -14.32 -4.30 -6.70
N LEU A 60 -13.38 -4.65 -5.82
CA LEU A 60 -12.24 -5.56 -6.05
C LEU A 60 -11.28 -5.15 -7.19
N THR A 61 -11.39 -3.96 -7.78
CA THR A 61 -10.52 -3.53 -8.91
C THR A 61 -9.11 -3.12 -8.47
N ARG A 62 -8.94 -2.76 -7.20
CA ARG A 62 -7.68 -2.35 -6.59
C ARG A 62 -7.42 -3.05 -5.27
N PHE A 63 -6.16 -3.08 -4.85
CA PHE A 63 -5.77 -3.58 -3.54
C PHE A 63 -4.56 -2.82 -2.95
N TRP A 64 -4.41 -2.91 -1.64
CA TRP A 64 -3.31 -2.33 -0.86
C TRP A 64 -2.71 -3.39 0.06
N ASN A 65 -1.38 -3.55 0.06
CA ASN A 65 -0.69 -4.28 1.13
C ASN A 65 -0.76 -3.45 2.43
N VAL A 66 -1.59 -3.86 3.38
CA VAL A 66 -1.96 -3.05 4.55
C VAL A 66 -1.21 -3.46 5.82
N HIS A 67 -0.77 -4.72 5.91
CA HIS A 67 0.05 -5.21 7.03
C HIS A 67 1.10 -6.18 6.52
N GLU A 68 2.30 -6.09 7.06
CA GLU A 68 3.38 -7.02 6.77
C GLU A 68 4.22 -7.24 8.03
N TRP A 69 4.62 -8.49 8.22
CA TRP A 69 5.74 -8.88 9.07
C TRP A 69 6.80 -9.54 8.20
N ALA A 70 8.04 -9.08 8.33
CA ALA A 70 9.22 -9.68 7.72
C ALA A 70 10.16 -10.19 8.81
N ASN A 71 10.84 -11.30 8.55
CA ASN A 71 11.85 -11.84 9.45
C ASN A 71 13.13 -10.98 9.43
N ARG A 72 13.99 -11.11 10.45
CA ARG A 72 15.23 -10.33 10.55
C ARG A 72 16.13 -10.59 9.34
N GLY A 73 16.47 -9.54 8.59
CA GLY A 73 17.29 -9.63 7.37
C GLY A 73 16.50 -9.89 6.08
N VAL A 74 15.17 -9.99 6.16
CA VAL A 74 14.29 -10.05 4.98
C VAL A 74 13.77 -8.64 4.67
N GLU A 75 13.83 -8.28 3.39
CA GLU A 75 13.38 -6.97 2.89
C GLU A 75 11.83 -6.87 2.97
N PRO A 76 11.27 -5.81 3.59
CA PRO A 76 9.82 -5.61 3.63
C PRO A 76 9.30 -4.98 2.32
N HIS A 77 8.21 -5.52 1.78
CA HIS A 77 7.56 -5.10 0.54
C HIS A 77 6.17 -4.47 0.75
N VAL A 78 5.82 -4.10 2.00
CA VAL A 78 4.55 -3.45 2.35
C VAL A 78 4.23 -2.21 1.49
N MET A 79 5.23 -1.52 0.94
CA MET A 79 5.04 -0.31 0.14
C MET A 79 4.85 -0.54 -1.37
N ASP A 80 5.12 -1.75 -1.89
CA ASP A 80 5.18 -2.00 -3.34
C ASP A 80 3.79 -2.01 -4.01
N LEU A 81 2.77 -2.43 -3.26
CA LEU A 81 1.44 -2.73 -3.78
C LEU A 81 0.39 -1.84 -3.10
N GLN A 82 0.47 -0.53 -3.35
CA GLN A 82 -0.43 0.49 -2.79
C GLN A 82 -1.40 1.01 -3.86
N GLY A 83 -2.67 0.56 -3.82
CA GLY A 83 -3.68 0.89 -4.84
C GLY A 83 -3.43 0.20 -6.18
N ALA A 84 -2.69 -0.91 -6.15
CA ALA A 84 -2.35 -1.72 -7.31
C ALA A 84 -3.61 -2.29 -7.96
N SER A 85 -3.64 -2.36 -9.30
CA SER A 85 -4.81 -2.90 -10.02
C SER A 85 -4.80 -4.43 -9.98
N SER A 86 -5.93 -5.03 -9.64
CA SER A 86 -6.12 -6.49 -9.63
C SER A 86 -5.78 -7.15 -10.98
N GLN A 87 -5.91 -6.41 -12.08
CA GLN A 87 -5.54 -6.87 -13.43
C GLN A 87 -4.05 -7.17 -13.60
N MET A 88 -3.15 -6.58 -12.80
CA MET A 88 -1.72 -6.90 -12.89
C MET A 88 -1.42 -8.36 -12.51
N MET A 89 -2.35 -9.00 -11.78
CA MET A 89 -2.28 -10.39 -11.36
C MET A 89 -3.57 -11.15 -11.64
N SER A 90 -4.25 -10.91 -12.78
CA SER A 90 -5.57 -11.47 -13.11
C SER A 90 -5.74 -12.97 -12.78
N TRP A 91 -4.73 -13.80 -13.04
CA TRP A 91 -4.74 -15.23 -12.70
C TRP A 91 -4.89 -15.49 -11.20
N GLY A 92 -4.18 -14.74 -10.35
CA GLY A 92 -4.32 -14.83 -8.89
C GLY A 92 -5.63 -14.21 -8.42
N HIS A 93 -6.00 -13.06 -8.96
CA HIS A 93 -7.25 -12.39 -8.64
C HIS A 93 -8.48 -13.27 -8.92
N GLN A 94 -8.54 -13.94 -10.08
CA GLN A 94 -9.64 -14.85 -10.43
C GLN A 94 -9.79 -16.00 -9.43
N ARG A 95 -8.67 -16.62 -9.00
CA ARG A 95 -8.66 -17.66 -7.96
C ARG A 95 -9.15 -17.13 -6.62
N LEU A 96 -8.74 -15.93 -6.21
CA LEU A 96 -9.19 -15.31 -4.96
C LEU A 96 -10.69 -14.97 -4.99
N VAL A 97 -11.22 -14.51 -6.14
CA VAL A 97 -12.67 -14.31 -6.36
C VAL A 97 -13.44 -15.62 -6.24
N ASN A 98 -12.91 -16.71 -6.80
CA ASN A 98 -13.43 -18.07 -6.63
C ASN A 98 -13.24 -18.65 -5.20
N ARG A 99 -12.63 -17.89 -4.28
CA ARG A 99 -12.29 -18.31 -2.91
C ARG A 99 -11.31 -19.49 -2.83
N GLU A 100 -10.49 -19.67 -3.87
CA GLU A 100 -9.45 -20.69 -3.92
C GLU A 100 -8.19 -20.25 -3.14
N VAL A 101 -7.51 -21.20 -2.51
CA VAL A 101 -6.16 -21.01 -1.97
C VAL A 101 -5.16 -21.07 -3.12
N ILE A 102 -4.25 -20.09 -3.20
CA ILE A 102 -3.18 -20.08 -4.22
C ILE A 102 -1.93 -20.72 -3.61
N GLU A 103 -1.53 -21.85 -4.19
CA GLU A 103 -0.33 -22.58 -3.80
C GLU A 103 0.73 -22.47 -4.90
N ILE A 104 1.81 -21.73 -4.64
CA ILE A 104 2.95 -21.58 -5.55
C ILE A 104 4.21 -22.09 -4.84
N PRO A 105 4.54 -23.40 -4.95
CA PRO A 105 5.74 -23.96 -4.34
C PRO A 105 7.03 -23.54 -5.06
N ASP A 106 6.92 -23.10 -6.31
CA ASP A 106 8.04 -22.71 -7.18
C ASP A 106 7.56 -21.66 -8.19
N VAL A 107 8.02 -20.42 -8.04
CA VAL A 107 7.64 -19.27 -8.88
C VAL A 107 8.10 -19.43 -10.35
N ASP A 108 9.19 -20.16 -10.59
CA ASP A 108 9.69 -20.41 -11.95
C ASP A 108 8.82 -21.41 -12.72
N LYS A 109 8.06 -22.26 -12.02
CA LYS A 109 7.16 -23.26 -12.62
C LYS A 109 5.71 -22.78 -12.80
N MET A 110 5.41 -21.51 -12.50
CA MET A 110 4.07 -20.96 -12.68
C MET A 110 3.63 -20.94 -14.16
N PRO A 111 2.35 -21.20 -14.48
CA PRO A 111 1.87 -21.28 -15.86
C PRO A 111 2.01 -19.96 -16.63
N ARG A 112 1.95 -20.02 -17.98
CA ARG A 112 2.06 -18.84 -18.85
C ARG A 112 0.97 -17.79 -18.58
N SER A 113 -0.25 -18.23 -18.25
CA SER A 113 -1.37 -17.35 -17.87
C SER A 113 -1.10 -16.52 -16.61
N ALA A 114 -0.26 -17.00 -15.70
CA ALA A 114 0.12 -16.30 -14.47
C ALA A 114 1.29 -15.29 -14.65
N LYS A 115 1.61 -14.88 -15.89
CA LYS A 115 2.79 -14.04 -16.21
C LYS A 115 2.93 -12.77 -15.37
N GLY A 116 1.83 -12.07 -15.10
CA GLY A 116 1.83 -10.82 -14.33
C GLY A 116 2.18 -11.05 -12.85
N LEU A 117 1.52 -12.03 -12.23
CA LEU A 117 1.83 -12.46 -10.86
C LEU A 117 3.26 -13.01 -10.74
N ARG A 118 3.74 -13.79 -11.72
CA ARG A 118 5.13 -14.29 -11.72
C ARG A 118 6.15 -13.15 -11.79
N ALA A 119 5.89 -12.11 -12.60
CA ALA A 119 6.76 -10.94 -12.69
C ALA A 119 6.79 -10.13 -11.37
N GLU A 120 5.63 -9.97 -10.72
CA GLU A 120 5.49 -9.35 -9.41
C GLU A 120 6.31 -10.10 -8.34
N LEU A 121 6.08 -11.41 -8.20
CA LEU A 121 6.76 -12.27 -7.23
C LEU A 121 8.28 -12.27 -7.45
N LYS A 122 8.75 -12.31 -8.70
CA LYS A 122 10.18 -12.20 -9.03
C LYS A 122 10.78 -10.84 -8.65
N ARG A 123 10.08 -9.72 -8.89
CA ARG A 123 10.56 -8.39 -8.47
C ARG A 123 10.73 -8.32 -6.96
N GLN A 124 9.79 -8.91 -6.20
CA GLN A 124 9.86 -9.03 -4.75
C GLN A 124 10.79 -10.15 -4.25
N LYS A 125 11.62 -10.77 -5.11
CA LYS A 125 12.55 -11.85 -4.75
C LYS A 125 11.87 -13.05 -4.04
N VAL A 126 10.61 -13.34 -4.41
CA VAL A 126 9.84 -14.49 -3.90
C VAL A 126 10.12 -15.72 -4.77
N GLY A 127 10.50 -16.83 -4.13
CA GLY A 127 10.69 -18.14 -4.78
C GLY A 127 9.51 -19.11 -4.56
N ALA A 128 8.73 -18.92 -3.49
CA ALA A 128 7.49 -19.63 -3.22
C ALA A 128 6.51 -18.76 -2.41
N THR A 129 5.21 -18.91 -2.64
CA THR A 129 4.15 -18.23 -1.86
C THR A 129 2.93 -19.11 -1.65
N LEU A 130 2.21 -18.85 -0.56
CA LEU A 130 0.93 -19.47 -0.21
C LEU A 130 -0.05 -18.38 0.21
N VAL A 131 -1.12 -18.19 -0.56
CA VAL A 131 -2.06 -17.06 -0.38
C VAL A 131 -3.48 -17.56 -0.15
N PHE A 132 -4.13 -17.01 0.87
CA PHE A 132 -5.49 -17.32 1.30
C PHE A 132 -6.42 -16.14 1.02
N PRO A 133 -7.64 -16.37 0.48
CA PRO A 133 -8.66 -15.33 0.39
C PRO A 133 -9.18 -14.98 1.79
N LEU A 134 -9.31 -13.67 2.07
CA LEU A 134 -9.94 -13.18 3.29
C LEU A 134 -11.41 -12.88 2.99
N VAL A 135 -12.29 -13.77 3.44
CA VAL A 135 -13.74 -13.67 3.25
C VAL A 135 -14.41 -13.31 4.59
N TYR A 136 -15.21 -12.25 4.59
CA TYR A 136 -15.99 -11.83 5.75
C TYR A 136 -17.46 -11.64 5.35
N ARG A 137 -18.38 -12.27 6.10
CA ARG A 137 -19.83 -12.29 5.79
C ARG A 137 -20.14 -12.61 4.31
N GLY A 138 -19.45 -13.61 3.75
CA GLY A 138 -19.60 -14.04 2.36
C GLY A 138 -18.91 -13.17 1.29
N ARG A 139 -18.42 -11.97 1.63
CA ARG A 139 -17.71 -11.09 0.70
C ARG A 139 -16.19 -11.28 0.80
N LEU A 140 -15.50 -11.32 -0.34
CA LEU A 140 -14.05 -11.19 -0.39
C LEU A 140 -13.67 -9.75 -0.02
N ILE A 141 -12.79 -9.56 0.97
CA ILE A 141 -12.34 -8.24 1.44
C ILE A 141 -10.83 -8.03 1.31
N GLY A 142 -10.10 -9.08 0.98
CA GLY A 142 -8.64 -9.06 0.89
C GLY A 142 -8.07 -10.45 0.70
N PHE A 143 -6.77 -10.57 0.90
CA PHE A 143 -6.02 -11.83 0.82
C PHE A 143 -4.77 -11.76 1.69
N HIS A 144 -4.32 -12.90 2.18
CA HIS A 144 -3.25 -13.03 3.17
C HIS A 144 -2.22 -14.06 2.70
N GLY A 145 -0.93 -13.71 2.73
CA GLY A 145 0.14 -14.52 2.15
C GLY A 145 1.27 -14.88 3.11
N TYR A 146 2.00 -15.93 2.73
CA TYR A 146 3.27 -16.36 3.31
C TYR A 146 4.28 -16.51 2.18
N ASP A 147 5.40 -15.79 2.23
CA ASP A 147 6.45 -15.89 1.20
C ASP A 147 7.73 -16.53 1.74
N HIS A 148 8.42 -17.21 0.83
CA HIS A 148 9.79 -17.66 0.98
C HIS A 148 10.64 -17.20 -0.22
N PRO A 149 11.92 -16.82 -0.03
CA PRO A 149 12.80 -16.37 -1.11
C PRO A 149 13.35 -17.52 -1.97
N ARG A 150 12.97 -18.78 -1.68
CA ARG A 150 13.42 -19.99 -2.37
C ARG A 150 12.21 -20.92 -2.60
N PRO A 151 12.23 -21.76 -3.66
CA PRO A 151 11.23 -22.81 -3.83
C PRO A 151 11.14 -23.76 -2.64
N VAL A 152 9.94 -24.29 -2.41
CA VAL A 152 9.64 -25.31 -1.40
C VAL A 152 9.16 -26.60 -2.08
N LYS A 153 9.28 -27.75 -1.40
CA LYS A 153 8.84 -29.04 -1.96
C LYS A 153 7.30 -29.19 -2.11
N GLY A 154 6.53 -28.24 -1.59
CA GLY A 154 5.07 -28.29 -1.50
C GLY A 154 4.58 -27.82 -0.13
N TRP A 155 3.27 -27.66 0.01
CA TRP A 155 2.61 -27.32 1.27
C TRP A 155 1.84 -28.54 1.77
N SER A 156 1.99 -28.93 3.05
CA SER A 156 1.24 -30.07 3.57
C SER A 156 -0.19 -29.66 3.95
N ALA A 157 -1.17 -30.50 3.63
CA ALA A 157 -2.61 -30.20 3.83
C ALA A 157 -2.93 -29.73 5.26
N HIS A 158 -2.36 -30.38 6.29
CA HIS A 158 -2.49 -29.96 7.69
C HIS A 158 -2.01 -28.52 7.94
N ARG A 159 -0.89 -28.10 7.33
CA ARG A 159 -0.36 -26.73 7.44
C ARG A 159 -1.21 -25.74 6.66
N VAL A 160 -1.86 -26.15 5.56
CA VAL A 160 -2.79 -25.31 4.79
C VAL A 160 -4.06 -25.07 5.61
N GLU A 161 -4.67 -26.11 6.17
CA GLU A 161 -5.91 -26.00 6.96
C GLU A 161 -5.71 -25.19 8.26
N PHE A 162 -4.59 -25.37 8.96
CA PHE A 162 -4.22 -24.51 10.10
C PHE A 162 -4.15 -23.02 9.69
N LYS A 163 -3.43 -22.71 8.61
CA LYS A 163 -3.31 -21.33 8.10
C LYS A 163 -4.64 -20.76 7.59
N LYS A 164 -5.53 -21.60 7.04
CA LYS A 164 -6.88 -21.23 6.60
C LYS A 164 -7.75 -20.76 7.77
N LYS A 165 -7.71 -21.46 8.91
CA LYS A 165 -8.37 -21.02 10.16
C LYS A 165 -7.83 -19.68 10.66
N VAL A 166 -6.51 -19.45 10.55
CA VAL A 166 -5.90 -18.14 10.87
C VAL A 166 -6.34 -17.06 9.88
N ALA A 167 -6.46 -17.36 8.59
CA ALA A 167 -6.97 -16.43 7.58
C ALA A 167 -8.43 -16.01 7.88
N MET A 168 -9.30 -16.93 8.31
CA MET A 168 -10.67 -16.59 8.76
C MET A 168 -10.65 -15.60 9.94
N HIS A 169 -9.75 -15.79 10.90
CA HIS A 169 -9.59 -14.86 12.02
C HIS A 169 -9.13 -13.47 11.56
N LEU A 170 -8.11 -13.43 10.69
CA LEU A 170 -7.58 -12.20 10.10
C LEU A 170 -8.62 -11.46 9.26
N ALA A 171 -9.50 -12.16 8.54
CA ALA A 171 -10.61 -11.54 7.82
C ALA A 171 -11.58 -10.81 8.77
N GLY A 172 -11.89 -11.41 9.93
CA GLY A 172 -12.73 -10.80 10.96
C GLY A 172 -12.10 -9.57 11.63
N LEU A 173 -10.77 -9.50 11.73
CA LEU A 173 -10.05 -8.32 12.21
C LEU A 173 -9.97 -7.24 11.12
N LEU A 174 -9.62 -7.62 9.89
CA LEU A 174 -9.48 -6.71 8.75
C LEU A 174 -10.81 -6.02 8.42
N ALA A 175 -11.94 -6.73 8.53
CA ALA A 175 -13.27 -6.16 8.31
C ALA A 175 -13.61 -4.97 9.22
N ARG A 176 -12.97 -4.87 10.40
CA ARG A 176 -13.14 -3.75 11.35
C ARG A 176 -12.32 -2.52 10.96
N GLU A 177 -11.34 -2.66 10.05
CA GLU A 177 -10.57 -1.54 9.54
C GLU A 177 -11.29 -0.85 8.38
N ARG A 178 -11.09 0.47 8.25
CA ARG A 178 -11.66 1.26 7.15
C ARG A 178 -11.12 0.79 5.80
N VAL A 179 -12.00 0.73 4.81
CA VAL A 179 -11.61 0.53 3.40
C VAL A 179 -10.87 1.78 2.91
N PRO A 180 -9.70 1.67 2.25
CA PRO A 180 -9.16 2.76 1.46
C PRO A 180 -10.12 3.06 0.30
N SER A 181 -10.76 4.24 0.31
CA SER A 181 -11.78 4.58 -0.68
C SER A 181 -11.22 4.72 -2.10
N VAL A 182 -12.04 4.34 -3.09
CA VAL A 182 -11.75 4.47 -4.54
C VAL A 182 -12.47 5.67 -5.17
N SER A 183 -13.35 6.34 -4.42
CA SER A 183 -14.36 7.28 -4.93
C SER A 183 -13.79 8.50 -5.67
N GLY A 184 -14.01 8.50 -6.97
CA GLY A 184 -13.99 9.65 -7.88
C GLY A 184 -14.29 9.12 -9.28
N ILE A 185 -15.38 9.59 -9.93
CA ILE A 185 -16.15 8.90 -10.99
C ILE A 185 -17.02 7.80 -10.32
N ASP A 186 -18.35 7.83 -10.24
CA ASP A 186 -19.43 8.68 -10.81
C ASP A 186 -20.68 8.58 -9.88
N ALA A 187 -21.78 9.36 -9.93
CA ALA A 187 -22.20 10.54 -10.71
C ALA A 187 -23.24 11.38 -9.89
N SER A 188 -24.13 12.15 -10.55
CA SER A 188 -25.13 13.07 -9.99
C SER A 188 -26.44 12.43 -9.46
N ALA A 189 -26.91 12.87 -8.28
CA ALA A 189 -28.33 12.93 -7.92
C ALA A 189 -28.57 14.03 -6.87
N ASP A 190 -29.50 14.93 -7.18
CA ASP A 190 -29.64 16.30 -6.69
C ASP A 190 -30.26 16.51 -5.28
N ILE A 191 -29.96 17.69 -4.71
CA ILE A 191 -30.68 18.52 -3.70
C ILE A 191 -31.14 17.89 -2.35
N GLY A 192 -30.58 18.42 -1.26
CA GLY A 192 -31.16 18.35 0.09
C GLY A 192 -30.40 19.26 1.07
N ALA A 193 -31.00 20.35 1.54
CA ALA A 193 -30.32 21.41 2.29
C ALA A 193 -29.93 21.01 3.73
N GLY A 194 -28.79 21.53 4.23
CA GLY A 194 -28.52 21.62 5.68
C GLY A 194 -27.10 21.32 6.13
N GLY A 195 -26.28 22.36 6.31
CA GLY A 195 -25.06 22.32 7.14
C GLY A 195 -23.78 21.82 6.45
N GLN A 196 -22.84 22.75 6.20
CA GLN A 196 -21.44 22.38 5.92
C GLN A 196 -20.78 21.79 7.18
N PRO A 197 -20.16 20.59 7.11
CA PRO A 197 -19.03 20.27 7.96
C PRO A 197 -17.78 20.95 7.39
N ALA A 198 -16.98 21.60 8.24
CA ALA A 198 -15.73 22.22 7.84
C ALA A 198 -14.78 21.20 7.18
N ASN A 199 -14.02 21.67 6.19
CA ASN A 199 -13.17 20.85 5.32
C ASN A 199 -12.20 19.96 6.15
N LEU A 200 -12.39 18.65 6.13
CA LEU A 200 -11.61 17.69 6.91
C LEU A 200 -10.27 17.41 6.21
N SER A 201 -9.30 18.31 6.40
CA SER A 201 -7.93 18.24 5.89
C SER A 201 -7.33 16.85 6.08
N ARG A 202 -6.99 16.16 4.99
CA ARG A 202 -6.60 14.75 5.04
C ARG A 202 -5.25 14.55 5.70
N VAL A 203 -5.20 13.68 6.71
CA VAL A 203 -3.96 13.37 7.45
C VAL A 203 -3.11 12.35 6.70
N ILE A 204 -1.88 12.73 6.38
CA ILE A 204 -0.85 11.90 5.76
C ILE A 204 0.22 11.54 6.81
N ASN A 205 0.55 10.26 6.90
CA ASN A 205 1.67 9.79 7.71
C ASN A 205 2.96 9.78 6.86
N VAL A 206 4.01 10.38 7.40
CA VAL A 206 5.36 10.50 6.84
C VAL A 206 6.37 9.84 7.77
N LYS A 207 7.31 9.08 7.21
CA LYS A 207 8.41 8.42 7.91
C LYS A 207 9.70 9.23 7.71
N SER A 208 10.02 10.09 8.67
CA SER A 208 11.27 10.86 8.65
C SER A 208 12.33 10.18 9.50
N ALA A 209 13.31 9.53 8.85
CA ALA A 209 14.50 8.87 9.41
C ALA A 209 14.26 7.85 10.55
N LYS A 210 13.82 8.29 11.74
CA LYS A 210 13.57 7.49 12.95
C LYS A 210 12.16 7.65 13.53
N THR A 211 11.35 8.60 13.06
CA THR A 211 10.01 8.90 13.62
C THR A 211 8.92 8.87 12.55
N ARG A 212 7.67 8.67 12.98
CA ARG A 212 6.48 8.95 12.17
C ARG A 212 6.00 10.36 12.51
N VAL A 213 5.76 11.16 11.49
CA VAL A 213 5.18 12.50 11.58
C VAL A 213 3.86 12.48 10.83
N SER A 214 2.78 12.83 11.52
CA SER A 214 1.50 13.13 10.87
C SER A 214 1.55 14.57 10.38
N ILE A 215 1.26 14.77 9.10
CA ILE A 215 1.05 16.08 8.49
C ILE A 215 -0.34 16.07 7.84
N THR A 216 -0.99 17.21 7.72
CA THR A 216 -2.19 17.35 6.90
C THR A 216 -1.81 17.63 5.45
N GLU A 217 -2.70 17.33 4.50
CA GLU A 217 -2.52 17.76 3.11
C GLU A 217 -2.33 19.28 3.05
N ASP A 218 -3.09 20.06 3.84
CA ASP A 218 -3.09 21.53 3.93
C ASP A 218 -1.78 22.18 4.38
N GLU A 219 -0.95 21.44 5.13
CA GLU A 219 0.39 21.91 5.47
C GLU A 219 1.38 21.81 4.28
N ILE A 220 1.12 20.99 3.26
CA ILE A 220 2.04 20.76 2.15
C ILE A 220 1.96 21.90 1.13
N VAL A 221 3.12 22.50 0.86
CA VAL A 221 3.30 23.57 -0.15
C VAL A 221 3.88 23.00 -1.46
N MET A 222 4.86 22.10 -1.36
CA MET A 222 5.59 21.59 -2.52
C MET A 222 6.21 20.22 -2.26
N LEU A 223 6.28 19.41 -3.30
CA LEU A 223 7.02 18.15 -3.35
C LEU A 223 8.12 18.23 -4.40
N ARG A 224 9.35 17.85 -4.01
CA ARG A 224 10.53 17.79 -4.89
C ARG A 224 11.15 16.40 -4.87
N SER A 225 11.11 15.69 -5.99
CA SER A 225 11.69 14.35 -6.10
C SER A 225 13.09 14.33 -6.69
N PHE A 226 13.89 13.41 -6.16
CA PHE A 226 15.25 13.11 -6.56
C PHE A 226 15.38 11.68 -7.13
N GLY A 227 14.25 11.07 -7.53
CA GLY A 227 14.19 9.71 -8.07
C GLY A 227 13.56 8.75 -7.07
N ASP A 228 14.40 8.17 -6.23
CA ASP A 228 14.07 7.19 -5.18
C ASP A 228 13.43 7.82 -3.92
N TYR A 229 13.69 9.11 -3.66
CA TYR A 229 13.03 9.85 -2.58
C TYR A 229 12.37 11.16 -3.04
N THR A 230 11.50 11.69 -2.18
CA THR A 230 10.80 12.97 -2.33
C THR A 230 10.93 13.80 -1.07
N TRP A 231 11.36 15.05 -1.22
CA TRP A 231 11.25 16.06 -0.19
C TRP A 231 9.85 16.68 -0.18
N ILE A 232 9.26 16.72 1.01
CA ILE A 232 8.00 17.39 1.32
C ILE A 232 8.35 18.72 1.97
N HIS A 233 7.85 19.83 1.43
CA HIS A 233 8.02 21.16 1.98
C HIS A 233 6.70 21.64 2.58
N LEU A 234 6.70 22.01 3.85
CA LEU A 234 5.53 22.49 4.57
C LEU A 234 5.48 24.02 4.66
N ILE A 235 4.27 24.55 4.90
CA ILE A 235 4.00 25.98 5.12
C ILE A 235 4.82 26.60 6.26
N ASN A 236 5.12 25.83 7.31
CA ASN A 236 5.90 26.28 8.46
C ASN A 236 7.43 26.22 8.23
N GLY A 237 7.88 26.07 6.99
CA GLY A 237 9.29 25.98 6.61
C GLY A 237 9.97 24.65 6.91
N LYS A 238 9.33 23.74 7.66
CA LYS A 238 9.86 22.38 7.87
C LYS A 238 9.83 21.59 6.57
N ARG A 239 10.82 20.72 6.40
CA ARG A 239 10.90 19.78 5.28
C ARG A 239 11.21 18.38 5.76
N PHE A 240 10.61 17.38 5.12
CA PHE A 240 10.80 15.97 5.42
C PHE A 240 11.20 15.20 4.16
N MET A 241 12.17 14.30 4.29
CA MET A 241 12.52 13.36 3.23
C MET A 241 11.73 12.07 3.43
N GLU A 242 11.06 11.61 2.38
CA GLU A 242 10.31 10.35 2.36
C GLU A 242 10.76 9.49 1.17
N LEU A 243 10.87 8.17 1.35
CA LEU A 243 11.28 7.21 0.30
C LEU A 243 10.13 6.87 -0.68
N ARG A 244 9.06 7.65 -0.64
CA ARG A 244 7.91 7.57 -1.54
C ARG A 244 8.22 8.41 -2.79
N SER A 245 8.12 7.79 -3.96
CA SER A 245 8.32 8.47 -5.26
C SER A 245 7.27 9.55 -5.51
N LEU A 246 7.59 10.53 -6.36
CA LEU A 246 6.65 11.62 -6.71
C LEU A 246 5.32 11.10 -7.26
N ARG A 247 5.34 9.99 -8.01
CA ARG A 247 4.15 9.37 -8.58
C ARG A 247 3.23 8.80 -7.48
N SER A 248 3.81 8.17 -6.46
CA SER A 248 3.04 7.67 -5.31
C SER A 248 2.51 8.82 -4.44
N TRP A 249 3.24 9.93 -4.34
CA TRP A 249 2.73 11.16 -3.74
C TRP A 249 1.54 11.77 -4.51
N ILE A 250 1.61 11.91 -5.84
CA ILE A 250 0.51 12.42 -6.67
C ILE A 250 -0.74 11.52 -6.57
N ALA A 251 -0.55 10.21 -6.45
CA ALA A 251 -1.65 9.28 -6.22
C ALA A 251 -2.23 9.36 -4.80
N LEU A 252 -1.49 9.92 -3.84
CA LEU A 252 -1.95 10.14 -2.47
C LEU A 252 -2.69 11.47 -2.35
N LEU A 253 -2.17 12.59 -2.86
CA LEU A 253 -2.75 13.92 -2.70
C LEU A 253 -4.07 14.12 -3.45
N GLY A 254 -4.94 15.00 -2.95
CA GLY A 254 -6.10 15.52 -3.68
C GLY A 254 -5.66 16.16 -5.00
N ARG A 255 -6.27 15.74 -6.11
CA ARG A 255 -5.83 16.15 -7.46
C ARG A 255 -6.09 17.61 -7.78
N ASP A 256 -6.99 18.26 -7.06
CA ASP A 256 -7.43 19.62 -7.37
C ASP A 256 -6.59 20.72 -6.73
N ASP A 257 -6.05 20.46 -5.54
CA ASP A 257 -5.18 21.39 -4.82
C ASP A 257 -3.74 21.37 -5.31
N PHE A 258 -3.30 20.29 -5.96
CA PHE A 258 -1.90 20.07 -6.32
C PHE A 258 -1.70 19.91 -7.83
N VAL A 259 -0.88 20.78 -8.41
CA VAL A 259 -0.53 20.75 -9.84
C VAL A 259 0.91 20.25 -10.01
N ARG A 260 1.09 19.29 -10.92
CA ARG A 260 2.42 18.87 -11.36
C ARG A 260 2.96 19.86 -12.37
N VAL A 261 4.11 20.47 -12.06
CA VAL A 261 4.71 21.55 -12.86
C VAL A 261 5.99 21.10 -13.57
N HIS A 262 6.61 20.02 -13.11
CA HIS A 262 7.81 19.44 -13.69
C HIS A 262 7.86 17.93 -13.48
N GLN A 263 8.78 17.24 -14.16
CA GLN A 263 9.04 15.83 -13.89
C GLN A 263 9.41 15.57 -12.41
N ARG A 264 10.07 16.54 -11.75
CA ARG A 264 10.51 16.47 -10.34
C ARG A 264 9.67 17.30 -9.34
N PHE A 265 8.73 18.13 -9.79
CA PHE A 265 8.02 19.08 -8.92
C PHE A 265 6.49 18.97 -9.03
N VAL A 266 5.84 18.96 -7.86
CA VAL A 266 4.40 19.16 -7.66
C VAL A 266 4.26 20.28 -6.64
N VAL A 267 3.38 21.25 -6.89
CA VAL A 267 3.16 22.40 -6.01
C VAL A 267 1.68 22.55 -5.71
N ARG A 268 1.35 23.19 -4.59
CA ARG A 268 -0.03 23.58 -4.30
C ARG A 268 -0.46 24.76 -5.17
N ALA A 269 -1.66 24.68 -5.76
CA ALA A 269 -2.14 25.61 -6.78
C ALA A 269 -2.43 27.02 -6.21
N ASP A 270 -3.06 27.10 -5.05
CA ASP A 270 -3.33 28.34 -4.28
C ASP A 270 -2.07 29.13 -3.87
N ARG A 271 -0.89 28.49 -3.92
CA ARG A 271 0.41 29.11 -3.60
C ARG A 271 1.17 29.61 -4.81
N ILE A 272 0.68 29.40 -6.02
CA ILE A 272 1.32 29.90 -7.23
C ILE A 272 1.10 31.42 -7.30
N LEU A 273 2.19 32.18 -7.28
CA LEU A 273 2.15 33.64 -7.42
C LEU A 273 2.16 34.07 -8.90
N GLY A 274 2.67 33.22 -9.78
CA GLY A 274 2.71 33.47 -11.22
C GLY A 274 3.74 32.58 -11.92
N VAL A 275 3.81 32.73 -13.24
CA VAL A 275 4.77 32.04 -14.10
C VAL A 275 5.42 33.05 -15.04
N GLU A 276 6.75 33.10 -15.03
CA GLU A 276 7.59 34.00 -15.83
C GLU A 276 8.38 33.20 -16.88
N LYS A 277 8.84 33.85 -17.95
CA LYS A 277 9.80 33.22 -18.87
C LYS A 277 11.14 33.10 -18.15
N ALA A 278 11.76 31.92 -18.25
CA ALA A 278 13.16 31.75 -17.84
C ALA A 278 14.11 32.38 -18.88
N THR A 279 15.39 32.48 -18.55
CA THR A 279 16.44 32.76 -19.53
C THR A 279 16.47 31.66 -20.60
N GLY A 280 16.01 31.98 -21.81
CA GLY A 280 15.86 31.04 -22.93
C GLY A 280 14.41 30.56 -23.16
N ALA A 281 14.24 29.35 -23.70
CA ALA A 281 12.93 28.79 -24.07
C ALA A 281 12.16 28.13 -22.90
N GLY A 282 12.58 28.37 -21.66
CA GLY A 282 12.00 27.80 -20.44
C GLY A 282 10.94 28.71 -19.80
N TRP A 283 10.22 28.16 -18.84
CA TRP A 283 9.32 28.92 -17.96
C TRP A 283 9.65 28.57 -16.51
N ASN A 284 9.48 29.54 -15.63
CA ASN A 284 9.75 29.46 -14.20
C ASN A 284 8.50 29.84 -13.42
N LEU A 285 8.23 29.14 -12.33
CA LEU A 285 7.11 29.38 -11.44
C LEU A 285 7.59 30.04 -10.15
N ALA A 286 6.89 31.10 -9.74
CA ALA A 286 7.05 31.73 -8.44
C ALA A 286 6.03 31.13 -7.45
N LEU A 287 6.50 30.69 -6.29
CA LEU A 287 5.68 30.02 -5.28
C LEU A 287 5.73 30.80 -3.96
N LYS A 288 4.58 31.04 -3.34
CA LYS A 288 4.44 31.82 -2.10
C LYS A 288 5.24 31.18 -0.96
N GLY A 289 6.16 31.94 -0.38
CA GLY A 289 7.03 31.48 0.71
C GLY A 289 8.24 30.65 0.26
N TRP A 290 8.57 30.65 -1.04
CA TRP A 290 9.72 29.94 -1.59
C TRP A 290 10.58 30.89 -2.45
N ALA A 291 11.86 31.03 -2.10
CA ALA A 291 12.74 32.02 -2.71
C ALA A 291 13.18 31.66 -4.14
N ASP A 292 13.53 30.39 -4.38
CA ASP A 292 14.02 29.94 -5.69
C ASP A 292 12.89 29.86 -6.73
N ARG A 293 13.25 30.02 -8.01
CA ARG A 293 12.31 29.75 -9.10
C ARG A 293 12.19 28.25 -9.38
N ILE A 294 10.97 27.76 -9.55
CA ILE A 294 10.70 26.35 -9.85
C ILE A 294 10.58 26.18 -11.37
N PRO A 295 11.40 25.35 -12.04
CA PRO A 295 11.33 25.18 -13.48
C PRO A 295 10.03 24.48 -13.90
N VAL A 296 9.37 25.00 -14.93
CA VAL A 296 8.17 24.44 -15.53
C VAL A 296 8.53 23.60 -16.75
N GLY A 297 8.18 22.31 -16.73
CA GLY A 297 8.39 21.43 -17.87
C GLY A 297 7.38 21.70 -18.98
N ARG A 298 7.82 21.63 -20.25
CA ARG A 298 7.01 21.93 -21.45
C ARG A 298 5.63 21.26 -21.42
N THR A 299 5.57 19.98 -21.06
CA THR A 299 4.34 19.18 -20.97
C THR A 299 3.34 19.70 -19.94
N TYR A 300 3.78 20.40 -18.89
CA TYR A 300 2.93 20.83 -17.77
C TYR A 300 2.38 22.25 -17.91
N ARG A 301 2.85 23.01 -18.92
CA ARG A 301 2.49 24.43 -19.14
C ARG A 301 0.98 24.66 -19.27
N HIS A 302 0.26 23.75 -19.91
CA HIS A 302 -1.19 23.87 -20.11
C HIS A 302 -1.98 23.67 -18.79
N LEU A 303 -1.54 22.76 -17.93
CA LEU A 303 -2.16 22.50 -16.62
C LEU A 303 -2.08 23.72 -15.70
N ILE A 304 -0.95 24.43 -15.71
CA ILE A 304 -0.77 25.63 -14.88
C ILE A 304 -1.64 26.77 -15.37
N ARG A 305 -1.78 26.98 -16.69
CA ARG A 305 -2.71 27.98 -17.25
C ARG A 305 -4.15 27.72 -16.83
N SER A 306 -4.62 26.47 -17.02
CA SER A 306 -5.95 26.03 -16.60
C SER A 306 -6.22 26.21 -15.10
N LYS A 307 -5.24 25.93 -14.22
CA LYS A 307 -5.38 26.14 -12.77
C LYS A 307 -5.22 27.59 -12.30
N MET A 308 -4.67 28.49 -13.13
CA MET A 308 -4.53 29.93 -12.83
C MET A 308 -5.59 30.80 -13.52
N GLY A 309 -6.48 30.24 -14.35
CA GLY A 309 -7.53 30.98 -15.06
C GLY A 309 -7.06 31.75 -16.32
N PHE A 310 -6.04 31.25 -17.02
CA PHE A 310 -5.47 31.82 -18.26
C PHE A 310 -5.46 30.84 -19.44
#